data_AF-A0A212LZL2-F1
#
_entry.id   AF-A0A212LZL2-F1
#
_cell.length_a   1.000
_cell.length_b   1.000
_cell.length_c   1.000
_cell.angle_alpha   90.00
_cell.angle_beta   90.00
_cell.angle_gamma   90.00
#
_symmetry.space_group_name_H-M   'P 1'
#
loop_
_entity.id
_entity.type
_entity.pdbx_description
1 polymer ?
#
loop_
_entity_poly.entity_id
_entity_poly.type
_entity_poly.pdbx_seq_one_letter_code
_entity_poly.pdbx_strand_id
1 'polypeptide(L)'
;MPKGIPFSGEFKQKVIEDMRADRLAYRETARKFGIPNHEIIRKWERIYLEEGPEGLFIERRGRASADNGTRKGRKPNLDKKVEEDLIAENQRLRAEIDYIKKLNALVTERVQREKKHK
;
A
#
# COMPACT_ATOMS: atom_id res chain seq x y z
N MET A 1 6.41 30.83 13.00
CA MET A 1 6.40 30.27 11.63
C MET A 1 4.97 29.87 11.27
N PRO A 2 4.43 30.26 10.10
CA PRO A 2 3.09 29.87 9.69
C PRO A 2 3.01 28.35 9.54
N LYS A 3 2.01 27.74 10.19
CA LYS A 3 1.77 26.31 10.11
C LYS A 3 1.23 26.02 8.69
N GLY A 4 1.87 25.10 7.96
CA GLY A 4 1.40 24.71 6.62
C GLY A 4 -0.05 24.25 6.63
N ILE A 5 -0.75 24.45 5.50
CA ILE A 5 -2.19 24.17 5.34
C ILE A 5 -2.50 22.71 5.77
N PRO A 6 -3.44 22.49 6.69
CA PRO A 6 -3.88 21.16 7.08
C PRO A 6 -4.73 20.53 5.97
N PHE A 7 -4.24 19.42 5.40
CA PHE A 7 -5.04 18.53 4.56
C PHE A 7 -5.68 17.44 5.42
N SER A 8 -6.98 17.18 5.24
CA SER A 8 -7.68 16.08 5.92
C SER A 8 -7.18 14.72 5.43
N GLY A 9 -7.33 13.68 6.25
CA GLY A 9 -6.98 12.30 5.86
C GLY A 9 -7.73 11.85 4.60
N GLU A 10 -9.03 12.11 4.56
CA GLU A 10 -9.90 11.82 3.42
C GLU A 10 -9.42 12.48 2.13
N PHE A 11 -9.05 13.76 2.18
CA PHE A 11 -8.53 14.47 1.02
C PHE A 11 -7.22 13.83 0.52
N LYS A 12 -6.30 13.51 1.43
CA LYS A 12 -5.04 12.85 1.06
C LYS A 12 -5.29 11.49 0.41
N GLN A 13 -6.19 10.69 0.99
CA GLN A 13 -6.53 9.37 0.48
C GLN A 13 -7.11 9.47 -0.93
N LYS A 14 -8.11 10.34 -1.13
CA LYS A 14 -8.70 10.59 -2.44
C LYS A 14 -7.66 10.98 -3.48
N VAL A 15 -6.74 11.90 -3.13
CA VAL A 15 -5.67 12.34 -4.04
C VAL A 15 -4.79 11.17 -4.49
N ILE A 16 -4.42 10.28 -3.57
CA ILE A 16 -3.55 9.13 -3.86
C ILE A 16 -4.28 8.05 -4.65
N GLU A 17 -5.53 7.74 -4.29
CA GLU A 17 -6.34 6.77 -5.01
C GLU A 17 -6.61 7.22 -6.44
N ASP A 18 -7.03 8.49 -6.64
CA ASP A 18 -7.26 9.07 -7.97
C ASP A 18 -5.95 9.07 -8.79
N MET A 19 -4.82 9.42 -8.19
CA MET A 19 -3.51 9.38 -8.87
C MET A 19 -3.15 7.97 -9.35
N ARG A 20 -3.40 6.94 -8.54
CA ARG A 20 -3.06 5.55 -8.88
C ARG A 20 -4.04 4.94 -9.88
N ALA A 21 -5.32 5.25 -9.77
CA ALA A 21 -6.35 4.82 -10.71
C ALA A 21 -6.09 5.41 -12.11
N ASP A 22 -5.81 6.71 -12.18
CA ASP A 22 -5.58 7.44 -13.42
C ASP A 22 -4.11 7.37 -13.90
N ARG A 23 -3.20 6.74 -13.14
CA ARG A 23 -1.75 6.64 -13.39
C ARG A 23 -1.07 7.99 -13.64
N LEU A 24 -1.48 9.02 -12.89
CA LEU A 24 -0.98 10.38 -13.05
C LEU A 24 0.41 10.55 -12.43
N ALA A 25 1.24 11.38 -13.05
CA ALA A 25 2.52 11.78 -12.46
C ALA A 25 2.31 12.75 -11.29
N TYR A 26 3.25 12.81 -10.33
CA TYR A 26 3.12 13.65 -9.13
C TYR A 26 2.83 15.14 -9.43
N ARG A 27 3.43 15.68 -10.49
CA ARG A 27 3.23 17.08 -10.88
C ARG A 27 1.84 17.32 -11.48
N GLU A 28 1.32 16.34 -12.20
CA GLU A 28 -0.02 16.39 -12.78
C GLU A 28 -1.07 16.30 -11.67
N THR A 29 -0.90 15.37 -10.75
CA THR A 29 -1.71 15.25 -9.53
C THR A 29 -1.66 16.54 -8.71
N ALA A 30 -0.49 17.15 -8.52
CA ALA A 30 -0.36 18.42 -7.81
C ALA A 30 -1.19 19.52 -8.45
N ARG A 31 -1.15 19.62 -9.78
CA ARG A 31 -1.95 20.59 -10.54
C ARG A 31 -3.45 20.30 -10.45
N LYS A 32 -3.86 19.03 -10.61
CA LYS A 32 -5.27 18.58 -10.55
C LYS A 32 -5.93 18.94 -9.22
N PHE A 33 -5.18 18.86 -8.12
CA PHE A 33 -5.70 19.08 -6.76
C PHE A 33 -5.27 20.41 -6.12
N GLY A 34 -4.61 21.30 -6.86
CA GLY A 34 -4.15 22.60 -6.34
C GLY A 34 -3.11 22.49 -5.22
N ILE A 35 -2.32 21.42 -5.21
CA ILE A 35 -1.29 21.19 -4.19
C ILE A 35 -0.01 21.94 -4.60
N PRO A 36 0.54 22.85 -3.76
CA PRO A 36 1.65 23.72 -4.16
C PRO A 36 2.95 22.99 -4.51
N ASN A 37 3.17 21.82 -3.93
CA ASN A 37 4.41 21.06 -4.12
C ASN A 37 4.12 19.58 -4.31
N HIS A 38 4.50 19.05 -5.47
CA HIS A 38 4.41 17.62 -5.81
C HIS A 38 5.13 16.68 -4.82
N GLU A 39 6.16 17.16 -4.11
CA GLU A 39 6.82 16.39 -3.04
C GLU A 39 5.88 16.04 -1.88
N ILE A 40 4.79 16.79 -1.68
CA ILE A 40 3.76 16.48 -0.70
C ILE A 40 3.03 15.18 -1.10
N ILE A 41 2.69 15.04 -2.37
CA ILE A 41 2.01 13.85 -2.91
C ILE A 41 2.95 12.65 -2.84
N ARG A 42 4.22 12.82 -3.21
CA ARG A 42 5.22 11.75 -3.08
C ARG A 42 5.32 11.23 -1.64
N LYS A 43 5.28 12.11 -0.65
CA LYS A 43 5.28 11.74 0.77
C LYS A 43 4.00 10.98 1.16
N TRP A 44 2.84 11.42 0.69
CA TRP A 44 1.57 10.74 0.94
C TRP A 44 1.51 9.36 0.28
N GLU A 45 1.97 9.23 -0.97
CA GLU A 45 1.99 7.93 -1.64
C GLU A 45 2.89 6.94 -0.90
N ARG A 46 4.06 7.39 -0.43
CA ARG A 46 4.93 6.54 0.38
C ARG A 46 4.23 6.07 1.66
N ILE A 47 3.53 6.96 2.38
CA ILE A 47 2.76 6.58 3.57
C ILE A 47 1.66 5.59 3.20
N TYR A 48 0.95 5.81 2.11
CA TYR A 48 -0.11 4.93 1.63
C TYR A 48 0.43 3.52 1.31
N LEU A 49 1.61 3.42 0.68
CA LEU A 49 2.24 2.16 0.33
C LEU A 49 2.84 1.41 1.52
N GLU A 50 3.42 2.14 2.49
CA GLU A 50 4.08 1.54 3.65
C GLU A 50 3.10 1.24 4.81
N GLU A 51 2.09 2.09 5.01
CA GLU A 51 1.21 2.06 6.19
C GLU A 51 -0.28 1.88 5.86
N GLY A 52 -0.66 1.86 4.57
CA GLY A 52 -2.05 1.81 4.14
C GLY A 52 -2.76 3.17 4.15
N PRO A 53 -4.02 3.23 3.69
CA PRO A 53 -4.82 4.46 3.69
C PRO A 53 -4.98 5.07 5.09
N GLU A 54 -5.09 4.24 6.13
CA GLU A 54 -5.19 4.65 7.54
C GLU A 54 -3.97 5.48 7.97
N GLY A 55 -2.81 5.20 7.38
CA GLY A 55 -1.59 5.95 7.59
C GLY A 55 -1.74 7.44 7.26
N LEU A 56 -2.61 7.84 6.33
CA LEU A 56 -2.80 9.23 5.93
C LEU A 56 -3.61 10.07 6.94
N PHE A 57 -4.35 9.40 7.84
CA PHE A 57 -5.16 10.01 8.90
C PHE A 57 -4.33 10.34 10.15
N ILE A 58 -3.14 9.76 10.28
CA ILE A 58 -2.25 9.99 11.42
C ILE A 58 -1.59 11.38 11.30
N GLU A 59 -1.83 12.26 12.27
CA GLU A 59 -1.23 13.58 12.35
C GLU A 59 0.24 13.50 12.79
N ARG A 60 1.15 13.83 11.88
CA ARG A 60 2.60 13.76 12.08
C ARG A 60 3.28 15.13 12.24
N ARG A 61 2.53 16.25 12.16
CA ARG A 61 3.11 17.59 12.33
C ARG A 61 3.48 17.89 13.78
N GLY A 62 4.46 18.78 13.94
CA GLY A 62 4.95 19.25 15.24
C GLY A 62 6.03 18.35 15.83
N ARG A 63 6.59 18.77 16.97
CA ARG A 63 7.62 18.00 17.69
C ARG A 63 6.99 16.79 18.38
N ALA A 64 7.75 15.70 18.46
CA ALA A 64 7.45 14.61 19.39
C ALA A 64 7.62 15.13 20.82
N SER A 65 6.76 14.70 21.75
CA SER A 65 6.91 14.99 23.17
C SER A 65 6.77 13.68 23.93
N ALA A 66 7.77 13.35 24.75
CA ALA A 66 7.72 12.22 25.65
C ALA A 66 6.62 12.40 26.72
N ASP A 67 6.37 13.66 27.11
CA ASP A 67 5.43 14.04 28.16
C ASP A 67 3.97 13.74 27.79
N ASN A 68 3.59 13.91 26.52
CA ASN A 68 2.25 13.57 26.02
C ASN A 68 2.15 12.15 25.42
N GLY A 69 3.14 11.29 25.67
CA GLY A 69 3.18 9.91 25.13
C GLY A 69 3.16 9.81 23.60
N THR A 70 3.32 10.94 22.89
CA THR A 70 3.12 10.99 21.44
C THR A 70 4.41 10.58 20.73
N ARG A 71 4.54 9.30 20.38
CA ARG A 71 5.57 8.83 19.45
C ARG A 71 5.21 9.30 18.04
N LYS A 72 5.92 10.33 17.55
CA LYS A 72 5.82 10.79 16.17
C LYS A 72 7.05 10.34 15.40
N GLY A 73 6.83 9.72 14.24
CA GLY A 73 7.92 9.20 13.41
C GLY A 73 7.51 7.91 12.70
N ARG A 74 8.42 7.39 11.87
CA ARG A 74 8.26 6.09 11.22
C ARG A 74 8.28 5.00 12.30
N LYS A 75 7.43 3.98 12.17
CA LYS A 75 7.56 2.77 13.00
C LYS A 75 8.93 2.13 12.71
N PRO A 76 9.61 1.55 13.71
CA PRO A 76 10.83 0.78 13.45
C PRO A 76 10.51 -0.32 12.45
N ASN A 77 11.47 -0.63 11.57
CA ASN A 77 11.36 -1.81 10.71
C ASN A 77 11.18 -3.07 11.58
N LEU A 78 10.52 -4.08 11.03
CA LEU A 78 10.41 -5.40 11.68
C LEU A 78 11.81 -5.95 11.98
N ASP A 79 11.90 -6.80 13.01
CA ASP A 79 13.13 -7.54 13.25
C ASP A 79 13.47 -8.39 12.02
N LYS A 80 14.75 -8.42 11.63
CA LYS A 80 15.21 -9.06 10.39
C LYS A 80 14.79 -10.52 10.32
N LYS A 81 14.84 -11.21 11.46
CA LYS A 81 14.42 -12.61 11.56
C LYS A 81 12.94 -12.80 11.20
N VAL A 82 12.07 -11.92 11.70
CA VAL A 82 10.63 -11.96 11.41
C VAL A 82 10.38 -11.69 9.93
N GLU A 83 11.13 -10.76 9.32
CA GLU A 83 11.01 -10.47 7.89
C GLU A 83 11.43 -11.68 7.02
N GLU A 84 12.52 -12.34 7.36
CA GLU A 84 12.97 -13.58 6.69
C GLU A 84 11.93 -14.70 6.80
N ASP A 85 11.39 -14.94 8.00
CA ASP A 85 10.35 -15.95 8.23
C ASP A 85 9.09 -15.66 7.40
N LEU A 86 8.67 -14.40 7.32
CA LEU A 86 7.53 -13.97 6.49
C LEU A 86 7.80 -14.17 4.99
N ILE A 87 9.02 -13.92 4.53
CA ILE A 87 9.40 -14.15 3.13
C ILE A 87 9.35 -15.64 2.79
N ALA A 88 9.88 -16.50 3.68
CA ALA A 88 9.85 -17.95 3.49
C ALA A 88 8.41 -18.48 3.43
N GLU A 89 7.53 -18.04 4.33
CA GLU A 89 6.12 -18.43 4.31
C GLU A 89 5.41 -17.90 3.06
N ASN A 90 5.70 -16.68 2.60
CA ASN A 90 5.11 -16.16 1.35
C ASN A 90 5.53 -16.99 0.13
N GLN A 91 6.78 -17.44 0.07
CA GLN A 91 7.28 -18.32 -1.00
C GLN A 91 6.59 -19.68 -0.96
N ARG A 92 6.43 -20.26 0.24
CA ARG A 92 5.70 -21.51 0.43
C ARG A 92 4.25 -21.40 -0.03
N LEU A 93 3.55 -20.35 0.39
CA LEU A 93 2.15 -20.11 -0.01
C LEU A 93 2.00 -19.91 -1.51
N ARG A 94 2.95 -19.23 -2.17
CA ARG A 94 2.95 -19.10 -3.63
C ARG A 94 3.11 -20.45 -4.32
N ALA A 95 4.02 -21.30 -3.83
CA ALA A 95 4.20 -22.65 -4.36
C ALA A 95 2.93 -23.51 -4.18
N GLU A 96 2.26 -23.41 -3.03
CA GLU A 96 0.99 -24.09 -2.78
C GLU A 96 -0.11 -23.62 -3.73
N ILE A 97 -0.25 -22.30 -3.92
CA ILE A 97 -1.20 -21.73 -4.89
C ILE A 97 -0.93 -22.23 -6.31
N ASP A 98 0.33 -22.27 -6.74
CA ASP A 98 0.71 -22.72 -8.08
C ASP A 98 0.46 -24.22 -8.28
N TYR A 99 0.71 -25.03 -7.24
CA TYR A 99 0.37 -26.45 -7.24
C TYR A 99 -1.14 -26.67 -7.40
N ILE A 100 -1.96 -25.96 -6.62
CA ILE A 100 -3.43 -26.03 -6.69
C ILE A 100 -3.93 -25.62 -8.08
N LYS A 101 -3.39 -24.54 -8.66
CA LYS A 101 -3.74 -24.10 -10.02
C LYS A 101 -3.43 -25.18 -11.06
N LYS A 102 -2.27 -25.82 -10.96
CA LYS A 102 -1.87 -26.90 -11.88
C LYS A 102 -2.77 -28.12 -11.72
N LEU A 103 -3.10 -28.51 -10.49
CA LEU A 103 -4.03 -29.61 -10.23
C LEU A 103 -5.41 -29.33 -10.81
N ASN A 104 -5.95 -28.13 -10.58
CA ASN A 104 -7.24 -27.71 -11.13
C ASN A 104 -7.22 -27.71 -12.67
N ALA A 105 -6.12 -27.29 -13.29
CA ALA A 105 -5.98 -27.33 -14.74
C ALA A 105 -6.05 -28.77 -15.29
N LEU A 106 -5.35 -29.72 -14.66
CA LEU A 106 -5.38 -31.14 -15.05
C LEU A 106 -6.76 -31.77 -14.87
N VAL A 107 -7.43 -31.50 -13.74
CA VAL A 107 -8.78 -31.98 -13.49
C VAL A 107 -9.75 -31.40 -14.53
N THR A 108 -9.65 -30.11 -14.81
CA THR A 108 -10.47 -29.44 -15.83
C THR A 108 -10.25 -30.07 -17.20
N GLU A 109 -8.99 -30.29 -17.60
CA GLU A 109 -8.66 -30.93 -18.87
C GLU A 109 -9.25 -32.35 -18.98
N ARG A 110 -9.14 -33.16 -17.91
CA ARG A 110 -9.73 -34.50 -17.85
C ARG A 110 -11.24 -34.47 -18.05
N VAL A 111 -11.96 -33.61 -17.33
CA VAL A 111 -13.42 -33.47 -17.46
C VAL A 111 -13.81 -33.06 -18.89
N GLN A 112 -13.04 -32.18 -19.53
CA GLN A 112 -13.31 -31.79 -20.92
C GLN A 112 -13.08 -32.94 -21.91
N ARG A 113 -12.04 -33.76 -21.70
CA ARG A 113 -11.78 -34.96 -22.51
C ARG A 113 -12.91 -36.00 -22.35
N GLU A 114 -13.34 -36.27 -21.13
CA GLU A 114 -14.44 -37.21 -20.84
C GLU A 114 -15.76 -36.75 -21.47
N LYS A 115 -16.05 -35.44 -21.48
CA LYS A 115 -17.23 -34.87 -22.17
C LYS A 115 -17.17 -35.01 -23.70
N LYS A 116 -15.98 -34.96 -24.31
CA LYS A 116 -15.82 -35.11 -25.77
C LYS A 116 -15.96 -36.56 -26.24
N HIS A 117 -15.71 -37.52 -25.35
CA HIS A 117 -15.81 -38.95 -25.64
C HIS A 117 -17.20 -39.54 -25.35
N LYS A 118 -18.17 -38.69 -24.95
CA LYS A 118 -19.54 -39.07 -24.62
C LYS A 118 -20.49 -38.43 -25.62
#